data_AF-A0A961LAT3-F1
#
_entry.id   AF-A0A961LAT3-F1
#
_cell.length_a   1.000
_cell.length_b   1.000
_cell.length_c   1.000
_cell.angle_alpha   90.00
_cell.angle_beta   90.00
_cell.angle_gamma   90.00
#
_symmetry.space_group_name_H-M   'P 1'
#
loop_
_entity.id
_entity.type
_entity.pdbx_description
1 polymer ?
#
loop_
_entity_poly.entity_id
_entity_poly.type
_entity_poly.pdbx_seq_one_letter_code
_entity_poly.pdbx_strand_id
1 'polypeptide(L)' 'METAEDARQFADLTGKSSAEGAALARYAAAMYFHGRGMLLPEILEVYRTCAPLDGEDPLALLEQRGLIRNIMTKRPD' A
#
# COMPACT_ATOMS: atom_id res chain seq x y z
N MET A 1 3.94 2.47 -14.60
CA MET A 1 3.09 3.53 -14.01
C MET A 1 2.68 4.48 -15.13
N GLU A 2 1.41 4.90 -15.20
CA GLU A 2 0.87 5.58 -16.38
C GLU A 2 0.76 7.10 -16.20
N THR A 3 0.72 7.61 -14.96
CA THR A 3 0.53 9.04 -14.66
C THR A 3 1.35 9.51 -13.45
N ALA A 4 1.48 10.84 -13.31
CA ALA A 4 2.08 11.47 -12.14
C ALA A 4 1.31 11.16 -10.83
N GLU A 5 0.00 10.95 -10.93
CA GLU A 5 -0.82 10.49 -9.81
C GLU A 5 -0.41 9.07 -9.39
N ASP A 6 -0.21 8.15 -10.34
CA ASP A 6 0.25 6.79 -10.01
C ASP A 6 1.60 6.81 -9.28
N ALA A 7 2.54 7.67 -9.70
CA ALA A 7 3.83 7.81 -9.03
C ALA A 7 3.69 8.34 -7.59
N ARG A 8 2.81 9.32 -7.38
CA ARG A 8 2.52 9.87 -6.04
C ARG A 8 1.88 8.81 -5.14
N GLN A 9 0.83 8.14 -5.63
CA GLN A 9 0.13 7.09 -4.90
C GLN A 9 1.08 5.93 -4.58
N PHE A 10 1.99 5.57 -5.49
CA PHE A 10 2.98 4.52 -5.24
C PHE A 10 4.00 4.92 -4.17
N ALA A 11 4.42 6.18 -4.16
CA ALA A 11 5.28 6.72 -3.11
C ALA A 11 4.58 6.71 -1.74
N ASP A 12 3.28 7.03 -1.67
CA ASP A 12 2.50 6.92 -0.44
C ASP A 12 2.37 5.45 0.01
N LEU A 13 2.11 4.51 -0.92
CA LEU A 13 1.93 3.08 -0.63
C LEU A 13 3.19 2.41 -0.07
N THR A 14 4.35 2.73 -0.66
CA THR A 14 5.67 2.17 -0.31
C THR A 14 6.45 3.05 0.68
N GLY A 15 5.90 4.22 1.00
CA GLY A 15 6.54 5.25 1.81
C GLY A 15 6.77 4.80 3.25
N LYS A 16 8.04 4.69 3.62
CA LYS A 16 8.49 4.45 5.00
C LYS A 16 8.37 5.77 5.77
N SER A 17 7.23 5.99 6.43
CA SER A 17 6.96 7.24 7.14
C SER A 17 6.34 6.95 8.49
N SER A 18 7.09 7.20 9.56
CA SER A 18 6.66 7.00 10.96
C SER A 18 5.84 8.18 11.51
N ALA A 19 5.29 9.04 10.66
CA ALA A 19 4.51 10.20 11.08
C ALA A 19 3.03 9.85 11.24
N GLU A 20 2.40 10.38 12.29
CA GLU A 20 0.95 10.36 12.50
C GLU A 20 0.23 10.86 11.23
N GLY A 21 -0.73 10.08 10.71
CA GLY A 21 -1.43 10.36 9.44
C GLY A 21 -0.87 9.66 8.19
N ALA A 22 0.36 9.11 8.24
CA ALA A 22 0.92 8.33 7.12
C ALA A 22 0.15 7.01 6.87
N ALA A 23 -0.49 6.45 7.90
CA ALA A 23 -1.27 5.22 7.78
C ALA A 23 -2.54 5.40 6.92
N LEU A 24 -3.22 6.54 7.05
CA LEU A 24 -4.39 6.88 6.22
C LEU A 24 -3.98 7.16 4.77
N ALA A 25 -2.85 7.85 4.55
CA ALA A 25 -2.33 8.09 3.20
C ALA A 25 -1.98 6.78 2.47
N ARG A 26 -1.33 5.84 3.15
CA ARG A 26 -1.07 4.49 2.62
C ARG A 26 -2.34 3.73 2.29
N TYR A 27 -3.33 3.77 3.17
CA TYR A 27 -4.62 3.10 2.93
C TYR A 27 -5.35 3.72 1.74
N ALA A 28 -5.35 5.05 1.62
CA ALA A 28 -5.91 5.74 0.45
C ALA A 28 -5.19 5.33 -0.85
N ALA A 29 -3.86 5.23 -0.83
CA ALA A 29 -3.09 4.72 -1.96
C ALA A 29 -3.41 3.26 -2.29
N ALA A 30 -3.55 2.39 -1.28
CA ALA A 30 -3.95 1.01 -1.47
C ALA A 30 -5.34 0.92 -2.11
N MET A 31 -6.29 1.74 -1.67
CA MET A 31 -7.62 1.84 -2.28
C MET A 31 -7.55 2.33 -3.74
N TYR A 32 -6.70 3.31 -4.03
CA TYR A 32 -6.49 3.83 -5.38
C TYR A 32 -6.04 2.73 -6.35
N PHE A 33 -5.02 1.95 -6.00
CA PHE A 33 -4.53 0.88 -6.86
C PHE A 33 -5.49 -0.32 -6.91
N HIS A 34 -6.14 -0.64 -5.80
CA HIS A 34 -7.15 -1.71 -5.77
C HIS A 34 -8.34 -1.38 -6.67
N GLY A 35 -8.84 -0.14 -6.64
CA GLY A 35 -9.93 0.33 -7.50
C GLY A 35 -9.59 0.26 -9.00
N ARG A 36 -8.30 0.22 -9.34
CA ARG A 36 -7.81 0.05 -10.72
C ARG A 36 -7.43 -1.40 -11.06
N GLY A 37 -7.68 -2.36 -10.16
CA GLY A 37 -7.30 -3.76 -10.32
C GLY A 37 -5.79 -4.00 -10.31
N MET A 38 -5.01 -3.03 -9.82
CA MET A 38 -3.54 -3.07 -9.78
C MET A 38 -2.98 -3.62 -8.48
N LEU A 39 -3.80 -3.73 -7.43
CA LEU A 39 -3.42 -4.22 -6.12
C LEU A 39 -4.36 -5.35 -5.69
N LEU A 40 -3.79 -6.43 -5.14
CA LEU A 40 -4.57 -7.60 -4.72
C LEU A 40 -5.44 -7.26 -3.49
N PRO A 41 -6.64 -7.86 -3.36
CA PRO A 41 -7.52 -7.62 -2.22
C PRO A 41 -6.88 -8.03 -0.88
N GLU A 42 -6.04 -9.07 -0.87
CA GLU A 42 -5.30 -9.50 0.33
C GLU A 42 -4.30 -8.44 0.83
N ILE A 43 -3.73 -7.66 -0.08
CA ILE A 43 -2.81 -6.57 0.24
C ILE A 43 -3.60 -5.40 0.83
N LEU A 44 -4.75 -5.06 0.23
CA LEU A 44 -5.63 -4.00 0.73
C LEU A 44 -6.07 -4.26 2.18
N GLU A 45 -6.41 -5.51 2.52
CA GLU A 45 -6.81 -5.90 3.87
C GLU A 45 -5.69 -5.70 4.92
N VAL A 46 -4.43 -5.87 4.52
CA VAL A 46 -3.28 -5.56 5.40
C VAL A 46 -3.23 -4.06 5.69
N TYR A 47 -3.30 -3.22 4.66
CA TYR A 47 -3.33 -1.76 4.84
C TYR A 47 -4.56 -1.30 5.64
N ARG A 48 -5.72 -1.93 5.44
CA ARG A 48 -6.96 -1.65 6.20
C ARG A 48 -6.82 -1.94 7.69
N THR A 49 -6.09 -3.01 8.03
CA THR A 49 -5.87 -3.43 9.42
C THR A 49 -4.84 -2.54 10.12
N CYS A 50 -3.77 -2.15 9.42
CA CYS A 50 -2.74 -1.27 9.98
C CYS A 50 -3.17 0.20 10.09
N ALA A 51 -4.16 0.66 9.29
CA ALA A 51 -4.62 2.05 9.31
C ALA A 51 -5.12 2.55 10.68
N PRO A 52 -5.95 1.79 11.44
CA PRO A 52 -6.38 2.17 12.79
C PRO A 52 -5.41 1.75 13.91
N LEU A 53 -4.51 0.80 13.64
CA LEU A 53 -3.52 0.31 14.61
C LEU A 53 -2.28 1.20 14.52
N ASP A 54 -2.32 2.32 15.23
CA ASP A 54 -1.25 3.31 15.33
C ASP A 54 0.07 2.64 15.80
N GLY A 55 0.89 2.19 14.85
CA GLY A 55 2.18 1.54 15.12
C GLY A 55 2.52 0.29 14.32
N GLU A 56 1.57 -0.34 13.61
CA GLU A 56 1.88 -1.48 12.74
C GLU A 56 2.31 -1.01 11.35
N ASP A 57 3.45 -1.50 10.88
CA ASP A 57 3.97 -1.20 9.55
C ASP A 57 3.40 -2.22 8.54
N PRO A 58 2.52 -1.80 7.60
CA PRO A 58 1.89 -2.73 6.67
C PRO A 58 2.90 -3.40 5.75
N LEU A 59 4.02 -2.73 5.41
CA LEU A 59 5.07 -3.34 4.59
C LEU A 59 5.79 -4.46 5.35
N ALA A 60 6.11 -4.25 6.63
CA ALA A 60 6.67 -5.30 7.48
C ALA A 60 5.72 -6.49 7.59
N LEU A 61 4.41 -6.26 7.76
CA LEU A 61 3.42 -7.33 7.80
C LEU A 61 3.32 -8.08 6.45
N LEU A 62 3.42 -7.37 5.33
CA LEU A 62 3.48 -7.97 3.99
C LEU A 62 4.74 -8.78 3.75
N GLU A 63 5.89 -8.34 4.26
CA GLU A 63 7.14 -9.10 4.23
C GLU A 63 7.02 -10.39 5.05
N GLN A 64 6.50 -10.31 6.28
CA GLN A 64 6.25 -11.48 7.14
C GLN A 64 5.32 -12.50 6.48
N ARG A 65 4.33 -12.03 5.70
CA ARG A 65 3.40 -12.89 4.96
C ARG A 65 3.94 -13.36 3.60
N GLY A 66 5.13 -12.92 3.17
CA GLY A 66 5.69 -13.24 1.86
C GLY A 66 4.98 -12.58 0.68
N LEU A 67 4.12 -11.58 0.95
CA LEU A 67 3.26 -10.92 -0.03
C LEU A 67 3.90 -9.67 -0.66
N ILE A 68 4.99 -9.17 -0.08
CA ILE A 68 5.70 -7.97 -0.55
C ILE A 68 6.09 -8.05 -2.04
N ARG A 69 6.41 -9.25 -2.55
CA ARG A 69 6.77 -9.48 -3.96
C ARG A 69 5.60 -9.44 -4.94
N ASN A 70 4.36 -9.52 -4.44
CA ASN A 70 3.12 -9.49 -5.20
C ASN A 70 2.21 -8.32 -4.78
N ILE A 71 2.79 -7.25 -4.23
CA ILE A 71 2.03 -6.03 -3.86
C ILE A 71 1.20 -5.50 -5.03
N MET A 72 1.73 -5.59 -6.26
CA MET A 72 1.03 -5.21 -7.49
C MET A 72 0.71 -6.43 -8.35
N THR A 73 -0.49 -6.46 -8.92
CA THR A 73 -0.94 -7.46 -9.92
C THR A 73 -0.33 -7.21 -11.30
N LYS A 74 0.06 -5.97 -11.57
CA LYS A 74 0.88 -5.59 -12.72
C LYS A 74 2.15 -4.96 -12.21
N ARG A 75 3.30 -5.59 -12.48
CA ARG A 75 4.58 -4.91 -12.20
C ARG A 75 4.63 -3.66 -13.06
N PRO A 76 5.00 -2.49 -12.50
CA PRO A 76 5.38 -1.38 -13.35
C PRO A 76 6.63 -1.80 -14.13
N ASP A 77 6.54 -1.82 -15.46
CA ASP A 77 7.69 -1.70 -16.34
C ASP A 77 8.46 -0.40 -16.03
#